data_AF-A0A9P7QZY7-F1
#
_entry.id   AF-A0A9P7QZY7-F1
#
_cell.length_a   1.000
_cell.length_b   1.000
_cell.length_c   1.000
_cell.angle_alpha   90.00
_cell.angle_beta   90.00
_cell.angle_gamma   90.00
#
_symmetry.space_group_name_H-M   'P 1'
#
loop_
_entity.id
_entity.type
_entity.pdbx_description
1 polymer ?
#
loop_
_entity_poly.entity_id
_entity_poly.type
_entity_poly.pdbx_seq_one_letter_code
_entity_poly.pdbx_strand_id
1 'polypeptide(L)'
;MFTSVLGEACLSDARRDTLAKTACSALVLSTPFLLTYLLTSIRFLWQNQRYEKLGSRQPVIPPYFVPGLGHAYAILFNAEKFLRPLQSRLHDTVISLSAPASSLCYVLPGEGVRSLFKGPRDLVPVPGIFEALTIFFGLEAVDYHVFDHGHISAFERRDDAGLSTSHPDASRRIMEHQRKDFITFLNGENLRLVMDRFSSNLSQRLSPQNASISNQDPVVLPDLYKFIRGAIFRAEVEALYGKHIFRLCPSFCKDFWAFYDAFPVVSRGSPRWMYPSQYRTRDRIIGSLSKWRVWCNSNSNNDDAEPGDAESDPIWGTRYVRNMVRRYEDLGFSDAGTSSVILGFLFVTTANTIPAACWMVLHALLDATLTSRLRHESGIRDNSEEESLDCTALSSAPLLNSVYRETLRLHVAGAIGRKSVGAGLRPHGDSFSTLPSGTTALSANWLGGLDGAIWNTGRTINGVEEHSTESFWAERFLEYPDDPTSGPLRKSSSARYSYNVSEKYVRDDSKAKLSNPSALRGHFFPFGGGAWRCPGETLAKNTILVSVFLILRDFDVEILDKADGAKARSHHRAMPFGSHAFDREIPVRIRPRC
;
A
#
# COMPACT_ATOMS: atom_id res chain seq x y z
N MET A 1 52.45 26.64 -33.29
CA MET A 1 52.92 25.25 -33.11
C MET A 1 51.72 24.35 -32.81
N PHE A 2 50.71 24.44 -33.66
CA PHE A 2 49.52 23.61 -33.69
C PHE A 2 49.78 22.51 -34.72
N THR A 3 49.25 21.30 -34.47
CA THR A 3 49.37 20.03 -35.22
C THR A 3 50.51 19.09 -34.79
N SER A 4 50.28 18.26 -33.77
CA SER A 4 50.87 16.90 -33.64
C SER A 4 50.37 16.12 -32.42
N VAL A 5 49.04 15.98 -32.21
CA VAL A 5 48.50 14.92 -31.33
C VAL A 5 47.15 14.43 -31.88
N LEU A 6 47.17 13.85 -33.09
CA LEU A 6 46.11 12.97 -33.58
C LEU A 6 46.80 11.75 -34.20
N GLY A 7 47.29 10.87 -33.32
CA GLY A 7 47.70 9.53 -33.70
C GLY A 7 46.46 8.67 -33.89
N GLU A 8 46.23 8.27 -35.12
CA GLU A 8 45.12 7.46 -35.60
C GLU A 8 44.99 6.15 -34.80
N ALA A 9 43.92 6.03 -34.00
CA ALA A 9 43.39 4.72 -33.63
C ALA A 9 42.62 4.15 -34.85
N CYS A 10 43.38 3.74 -35.86
CA CYS A 10 42.87 3.08 -37.05
C CYS A 10 42.36 1.68 -36.63
N LEU A 11 41.10 1.60 -36.17
CA LEU A 11 40.42 0.32 -35.97
C LEU A 11 40.60 -0.50 -37.26
N SER A 12 41.14 -1.72 -37.15
CA SER A 12 41.30 -2.63 -38.31
C SER A 12 39.99 -2.71 -39.09
N ASP A 13 40.02 -2.75 -40.43
CA ASP A 13 38.83 -2.78 -41.27
C ASP A 13 37.82 -3.86 -40.88
N ALA A 14 38.30 -5.02 -40.40
CA ALA A 14 37.47 -6.09 -39.86
C ALA A 14 36.65 -5.70 -38.61
N ARG A 15 37.21 -4.86 -37.72
CA ARG A 15 36.51 -4.33 -36.54
C ARG A 15 35.50 -3.24 -36.93
N ARG A 16 35.80 -2.40 -37.92
CA ARG A 16 34.84 -1.42 -38.45
C ARG A 16 33.68 -2.10 -39.15
N ASP A 17 33.93 -3.13 -39.95
CA ASP A 17 32.91 -3.93 -40.62
C ASP A 17 32.05 -4.69 -39.60
N THR A 18 32.65 -5.25 -38.55
CA THR A 18 31.90 -5.88 -37.45
C THR A 18 31.04 -4.87 -36.70
N LEU A 19 31.58 -3.69 -36.35
CA LEU A 19 30.82 -2.63 -35.71
C LEU A 19 29.68 -2.13 -36.62
N ALA A 20 29.93 -1.94 -37.91
CA ALA A 20 28.91 -1.53 -38.88
C ALA A 20 27.81 -2.59 -39.03
N LYS A 21 28.17 -3.88 -39.10
CA LYS A 21 27.20 -5.00 -39.13
C LYS A 21 26.38 -5.07 -37.85
N THR A 22 27.01 -4.96 -36.67
CA THR A 22 26.28 -4.95 -35.39
C THR A 22 25.35 -3.74 -35.27
N ALA A 23 25.77 -2.56 -35.73
CA ALA A 23 24.95 -1.36 -35.77
C ALA A 23 23.77 -1.51 -36.74
N CYS A 24 23.99 -2.05 -37.95
CA CYS A 24 22.93 -2.35 -38.91
C CYS A 24 21.92 -3.38 -38.36
N SER A 25 22.40 -4.47 -37.75
CA SER A 25 21.53 -5.46 -37.12
C SER A 25 20.71 -4.85 -35.98
N ALA A 26 21.32 -4.02 -35.13
CA ALA A 26 20.61 -3.31 -34.07
C ALA A 26 19.54 -2.35 -34.64
N LEU A 27 19.86 -1.63 -35.72
CA LEU A 27 18.93 -0.73 -36.41
C LEU A 27 17.73 -1.50 -36.96
N VAL A 28 17.96 -2.59 -37.68
CA VAL A 28 16.89 -3.45 -38.24
C VAL A 28 16.02 -4.03 -37.13
N LEU A 29 16.62 -4.53 -36.05
CA LEU A 29 15.87 -5.07 -34.90
C LEU A 29 15.09 -3.99 -34.14
N SER A 30 15.56 -2.74 -34.12
CA SER A 30 14.88 -1.62 -33.46
C SER A 30 13.77 -0.98 -34.31
N THR A 31 13.83 -1.13 -35.64
CA THR A 31 12.90 -0.52 -36.60
C THR A 31 11.43 -0.79 -36.27
N PRO A 32 10.97 -2.03 -35.99
CA PRO A 32 9.56 -2.28 -35.69
C PRO A 32 9.08 -1.55 -34.42
N PHE A 33 9.94 -1.39 -33.42
CA PHE A 33 9.62 -0.68 -32.17
C PHE A 33 9.52 0.83 -32.39
N LEU A 34 10.49 1.41 -33.11
CA LEU A 34 10.50 2.84 -33.46
C LEU A 34 9.30 3.20 -34.34
N LEU A 35 9.01 2.39 -35.36
CA LEU A 35 7.87 2.59 -36.24
C LEU A 35 6.54 2.48 -35.49
N THR A 36 6.41 1.49 -34.60
CA THR A 36 5.21 1.32 -33.76
C THR A 36 5.00 2.53 -32.85
N TYR A 37 6.07 3.00 -32.20
CA TYR A 37 6.00 4.19 -31.35
C TYR A 37 5.64 5.44 -32.16
N LEU A 38 6.22 5.63 -33.35
CA LEU A 38 5.93 6.76 -34.22
C LEU A 38 4.46 6.76 -34.68
N LEU A 39 3.98 5.64 -35.22
CA LEU A 39 2.62 5.50 -35.72
C LEU A 39 1.59 5.68 -34.59
N THR A 40 1.84 5.08 -33.43
CA THR A 40 0.94 5.21 -32.27
C THR A 40 0.98 6.61 -31.64
N SER A 41 2.12 7.30 -31.72
CA SER A 41 2.24 8.70 -31.29
C SER A 41 1.48 9.65 -32.20
N ILE A 42 1.57 9.48 -33.52
CA ILE A 42 0.79 10.27 -34.49
C ILE A 42 -0.71 10.06 -34.24
N ARG A 43 -1.15 8.80 -34.05
CA ARG A 43 -2.54 8.46 -33.69
C ARG A 43 -2.97 9.13 -32.38
N PHE A 44 -2.12 9.10 -31.36
CA PHE A 44 -2.39 9.72 -30.05
C PHE A 44 -2.54 11.25 -30.16
N LEU A 45 -1.63 11.93 -30.87
CA LEU A 45 -1.72 13.38 -31.07
C LEU A 45 -3.02 13.77 -31.78
N TRP A 46 -3.41 13.00 -32.79
CA TRP A 46 -4.67 13.25 -33.51
C TRP A 46 -5.91 13.01 -32.64
N GLN A 47 -5.89 11.96 -31.81
CA GLN A 47 -6.96 11.69 -30.83
C GLN A 47 -7.05 12.80 -29.78
N ASN A 48 -5.91 13.26 -29.25
CA ASN A 48 -5.89 14.30 -28.21
C ASN A 48 -6.42 15.64 -28.74
N GLN A 49 -5.99 16.06 -29.94
CA GLN A 49 -6.52 17.27 -30.57
C GLN A 49 -8.04 17.20 -30.81
N ARG A 50 -8.56 16.02 -31.17
CA ARG A 50 -10.01 15.82 -31.32
C ARG A 50 -10.72 15.83 -29.97
N TYR A 51 -10.12 15.22 -28.95
CA TYR A 51 -10.66 15.23 -27.60
C TYR A 51 -10.84 16.67 -27.08
N GLU A 52 -9.80 17.50 -27.19
CA GLU A 52 -9.83 18.91 -26.79
C GLU A 52 -10.85 19.75 -27.57
N LYS A 53 -11.01 19.52 -28.87
CA LYS A 53 -11.90 20.32 -29.73
C LYS A 53 -13.37 19.90 -29.71
N LEU A 54 -13.65 18.60 -29.57
CA LEU A 54 -14.98 18.02 -29.82
C LEU A 54 -15.59 17.34 -28.59
N GLY A 55 -14.87 17.24 -27.46
CA GLY A 55 -15.36 16.53 -26.27
C GLY A 55 -15.61 15.05 -26.57
N SER A 56 -14.58 14.34 -27.06
CA SER A 56 -14.74 12.94 -27.46
C SER A 56 -15.12 12.05 -26.28
N ARG A 57 -16.18 11.25 -26.44
CA ARG A 57 -16.69 10.31 -25.43
C ARG A 57 -15.91 9.00 -25.33
N GLN A 58 -14.81 8.87 -26.08
CA GLN A 58 -14.03 7.64 -26.22
C GLN A 58 -12.68 7.73 -25.50
N PRO A 59 -12.19 6.63 -24.91
CA PRO A 59 -10.89 6.63 -24.25
C PRO A 59 -9.76 6.93 -25.23
N VAL A 60 -8.82 7.78 -24.82
CA VAL A 60 -7.58 8.01 -25.57
C VAL A 60 -6.65 6.81 -25.38
N ILE A 61 -5.98 6.36 -26.44
CA ILE A 61 -4.99 5.27 -26.34
C ILE A 61 -3.58 5.88 -26.48
N PRO A 62 -2.73 5.83 -25.44
CA PRO A 62 -1.37 6.37 -25.47
C PRO A 62 -0.47 5.67 -26.49
N PRO A 63 0.70 6.27 -26.82
CA PRO A 63 1.71 5.58 -27.59
C PRO A 63 2.34 4.44 -26.80
N TYR A 64 2.72 3.38 -27.51
CA TYR A 64 3.42 2.23 -26.95
C TYR A 64 4.57 1.80 -27.83
N PHE A 65 5.57 1.17 -27.22
CA PHE A 65 6.83 0.84 -27.88
C PHE A 65 6.90 -0.60 -28.38
N VAL A 66 6.26 -1.55 -27.66
CA VAL A 66 6.42 -2.98 -27.93
C VAL A 66 5.28 -3.50 -28.79
N PRO A 67 5.53 -3.89 -30.05
CA PRO A 67 4.50 -4.48 -30.91
C PRO A 67 3.92 -5.76 -30.29
N GLY A 68 2.63 -5.98 -30.41
CA GLY A 68 1.93 -7.14 -29.84
C GLY A 68 1.67 -7.04 -28.33
N LEU A 69 2.66 -6.64 -27.51
CA LEU A 69 2.48 -6.48 -26.06
C LEU A 69 1.81 -5.17 -25.65
N GLY A 70 1.80 -4.17 -26.53
CA GLY A 70 1.18 -2.87 -26.25
C GLY A 70 1.80 -2.20 -25.03
N HIS A 71 0.96 -1.88 -24.05
CA HIS A 71 1.32 -1.18 -22.81
C HIS A 71 1.70 -2.11 -21.67
N ALA A 72 1.62 -3.44 -21.84
CA ALA A 72 1.86 -4.40 -20.76
C ALA A 72 3.23 -4.18 -20.09
N TYR A 73 4.29 -3.99 -20.88
CA TYR A 73 5.62 -3.70 -20.34
C TYR A 73 5.68 -2.38 -19.56
N ALA A 74 5.08 -1.31 -20.12
CA ALA A 74 5.07 0.01 -19.50
C ALA A 74 4.34 -0.02 -18.15
N ILE A 75 3.21 -0.72 -18.06
CA ILE A 75 2.46 -0.87 -16.81
C ILE A 75 3.23 -1.75 -15.82
N LEU A 76 3.68 -2.94 -16.20
CA LEU A 76 4.25 -3.91 -15.27
C LEU A 76 5.64 -3.51 -14.75
N PHE A 77 6.43 -2.77 -15.53
CA PHE A 77 7.83 -2.49 -15.21
C PHE A 77 8.18 -1.00 -15.16
N ASN A 78 7.32 -0.10 -15.65
CA ASN A 78 7.65 1.32 -15.76
C ASN A 78 6.45 2.25 -15.51
N ALA A 79 5.51 1.83 -14.65
CA ALA A 79 4.22 2.49 -14.45
C ALA A 79 4.36 3.98 -14.16
N GLU A 80 5.28 4.36 -13.28
CA GLU A 80 5.49 5.75 -12.90
C GLU A 80 5.91 6.63 -14.08
N LYS A 81 6.95 6.25 -14.82
CA LYS A 81 7.42 7.03 -15.99
C LYS A 81 6.39 7.04 -17.12
N PHE A 82 5.52 6.03 -17.19
CA PHE A 82 4.45 5.97 -18.17
C PHE A 82 3.25 6.86 -17.80
N LEU A 83 2.76 6.77 -16.55
CA LEU A 83 1.51 7.39 -16.14
C LEU A 83 1.65 8.86 -15.75
N ARG A 84 2.77 9.29 -15.14
CA ARG A 84 2.94 10.68 -14.71
C ARG A 84 2.86 11.70 -15.84
N PRO A 85 3.57 11.52 -16.98
CA PRO A 85 3.45 12.46 -18.09
C PRO A 85 2.05 12.47 -18.73
N LEU A 86 1.31 11.36 -18.63
CA LEU A 86 -0.07 11.28 -19.10
C LEU A 86 -1.00 12.08 -18.19
N GLN A 87 -0.88 11.97 -16.86
CA GLN A 87 -1.69 12.77 -15.93
C GLN A 87 -1.50 14.28 -16.12
N SER A 88 -0.29 14.74 -16.45
CA SER A 88 -0.04 16.16 -16.69
C SER A 88 -0.60 16.69 -18.01
N ARG A 89 -0.90 15.79 -18.96
CA ARG A 89 -1.41 16.14 -20.31
C ARG A 89 -2.91 15.90 -20.43
N LEU A 90 -3.39 14.87 -19.75
CA LEU A 90 -4.75 14.39 -19.76
C LEU A 90 -5.28 14.53 -18.33
N HIS A 91 -6.21 15.47 -18.11
CA HIS A 91 -6.83 15.66 -16.80
C HIS A 91 -8.17 14.94 -16.76
N ASP A 92 -8.45 14.28 -15.63
CA ASP A 92 -9.76 13.71 -15.28
C ASP A 92 -10.40 12.91 -16.44
N THR A 93 -9.66 11.92 -16.97
CA THR A 93 -10.09 11.12 -18.12
C THR A 93 -9.76 9.64 -17.96
N VAL A 94 -10.27 8.83 -18.90
CA VAL A 94 -10.02 7.40 -19.00
C VAL A 94 -9.16 7.10 -20.21
N ILE A 95 -8.10 6.34 -19.97
CA ILE A 95 -7.11 5.95 -20.96
C ILE A 95 -7.32 4.49 -21.32
N SER A 96 -7.43 4.13 -22.59
CA SER A 96 -7.45 2.73 -23.00
C SER A 96 -6.02 2.21 -23.18
N LEU A 97 -5.75 1.05 -22.58
CA LEU A 97 -4.46 0.38 -22.62
C LEU A 97 -4.58 -0.88 -23.46
N SER A 98 -3.87 -0.90 -24.59
CA SER A 98 -3.66 -2.12 -25.37
C SER A 98 -2.78 -3.10 -24.60
N ALA A 99 -3.24 -4.34 -24.44
CA ALA A 99 -2.49 -5.48 -23.90
C ALA A 99 -2.99 -6.79 -24.56
N PRO A 100 -2.17 -7.86 -24.62
CA PRO A 100 -2.60 -9.13 -25.21
C PRO A 100 -3.85 -9.68 -24.51
N ALA A 101 -4.86 -10.09 -25.30
CA ALA A 101 -6.07 -10.78 -24.83
C ALA A 101 -6.83 -10.11 -23.66
N SER A 102 -6.65 -8.80 -23.44
CA SER A 102 -7.27 -8.08 -22.34
C SER A 102 -7.75 -6.69 -22.76
N SER A 103 -8.96 -6.33 -22.32
CA SER A 103 -9.48 -4.96 -22.41
C SER A 103 -9.15 -4.26 -21.10
N LEU A 104 -8.11 -3.41 -21.12
CA LEU A 104 -7.64 -2.66 -19.96
C LEU A 104 -7.86 -1.17 -20.19
N CYS A 105 -8.33 -0.46 -19.17
CA CYS A 105 -8.29 0.98 -19.12
C CYS A 105 -7.68 1.46 -17.81
N TYR A 106 -7.08 2.64 -17.86
CA TYR A 106 -6.59 3.37 -16.71
C TYR A 106 -7.48 4.58 -16.48
N VAL A 107 -8.11 4.64 -15.32
CA VAL A 107 -8.94 5.76 -14.89
C VAL A 107 -8.06 6.70 -14.09
N LEU A 108 -7.81 7.90 -14.62
CA LEU A 108 -7.01 8.88 -13.90
C LEU A 108 -7.72 9.31 -12.61
N PRO A 109 -6.97 9.66 -11.56
CA PRO A 109 -7.51 10.20 -10.32
C PRO A 109 -8.46 11.38 -10.57
N GLY A 110 -9.60 11.40 -9.88
CA GLY A 110 -10.65 12.40 -10.07
C GLY A 110 -12.07 11.83 -10.07
N GLU A 111 -12.92 12.35 -10.93
CA GLU A 111 -14.32 11.96 -11.09
C GLU A 111 -14.45 10.48 -11.48
N GLY A 112 -13.62 10.02 -12.41
CA GLY A 112 -13.61 8.62 -12.85
C GLY A 112 -13.47 7.63 -11.68
N VAL A 113 -12.52 7.90 -10.78
CA VAL A 113 -12.30 7.08 -9.58
C VAL A 113 -13.49 7.16 -8.62
N ARG A 114 -14.10 8.34 -8.46
CA ARG A 114 -15.32 8.49 -7.64
C ARG A 114 -16.47 7.64 -8.19
N SER A 115 -16.61 7.56 -9.51
CA SER A 115 -17.61 6.72 -10.17
C SER A 115 -17.34 5.23 -9.94
N LEU A 116 -16.07 4.79 -10.01
CA LEU A 116 -15.69 3.40 -9.67
C LEU A 116 -16.11 3.02 -8.25
N PHE A 117 -16.10 3.95 -7.30
CA PHE A 117 -16.55 3.70 -5.93
C PHE A 117 -18.07 3.69 -5.77
N LYS A 118 -18.82 4.34 -6.66
CA LYS A 118 -20.29 4.45 -6.60
C LYS A 118 -21.02 3.34 -7.36
N GLY A 119 -20.34 2.53 -8.17
CA GLY A 119 -20.96 1.50 -9.02
C GLY A 119 -20.82 0.05 -8.52
N PRO A 120 -21.27 -0.33 -7.30
CA PRO A 120 -21.07 -1.68 -6.76
C PRO A 120 -21.88 -2.80 -7.42
N ARG A 121 -22.85 -2.47 -8.29
CA ARG A 121 -23.69 -3.46 -8.98
C ARG A 121 -23.08 -3.93 -10.30
N ASP A 122 -22.45 -3.02 -11.04
CA ASP A 122 -21.93 -3.26 -12.40
C ASP A 122 -20.40 -3.44 -12.42
N LEU A 123 -19.77 -3.58 -11.26
CA LEU A 123 -18.34 -3.77 -11.12
C LEU A 123 -18.03 -4.90 -10.14
N VAL A 124 -16.96 -5.64 -10.42
CA VAL A 124 -16.32 -6.59 -9.49
C VAL A 124 -14.86 -6.21 -9.26
N PRO A 125 -14.27 -6.44 -8.08
CA PRO A 125 -12.88 -6.07 -7.81
C PRO A 125 -11.93 -6.93 -8.64
N VAL A 126 -10.82 -6.34 -9.08
CA VAL A 126 -9.71 -7.03 -9.76
C VAL A 126 -8.38 -6.66 -9.08
N PRO A 127 -7.55 -7.65 -8.72
CA PRO A 127 -7.88 -9.07 -8.71
C PRO A 127 -9.01 -9.36 -7.71
N GLY A 128 -9.91 -10.27 -8.06
CA GLY A 128 -10.82 -10.91 -7.11
C GLY A 128 -10.04 -11.83 -6.17
N ILE A 129 -10.68 -12.30 -5.10
CA ILE A 129 -10.01 -13.16 -4.12
C ILE A 129 -9.45 -14.46 -4.73
N PHE A 130 -10.16 -15.07 -5.69
CA PHE A 130 -9.65 -16.24 -6.40
C PHE A 130 -8.32 -15.96 -7.12
N GLU A 131 -8.28 -14.87 -7.89
CA GLU A 131 -7.09 -14.44 -8.64
C GLU A 131 -5.95 -14.05 -7.69
N ALA A 132 -6.26 -13.38 -6.59
CA ALA A 132 -5.27 -13.03 -5.57
C ALA A 132 -4.69 -14.29 -4.90
N LEU A 133 -5.51 -15.25 -4.52
CA LEU A 133 -5.04 -16.48 -3.88
C LEU A 133 -4.21 -17.34 -4.84
N THR A 134 -4.61 -17.46 -6.10
CA THR A 134 -3.89 -18.24 -7.12
C THR A 134 -2.57 -17.58 -7.53
N ILE A 135 -2.60 -16.30 -7.90
CA ILE A 135 -1.41 -15.60 -8.41
C ILE A 135 -0.45 -15.28 -7.26
N PHE A 136 -0.95 -14.73 -6.16
CA PHE A 136 -0.10 -14.16 -5.10
C PHE A 136 0.25 -15.19 -4.04
N PHE A 137 -0.74 -15.94 -3.56
CA PHE A 137 -0.61 -16.73 -2.33
C PHE A 137 -0.52 -18.24 -2.56
N GLY A 138 -0.47 -18.69 -3.82
CA GLY A 138 -0.12 -20.06 -4.19
C GLY A 138 -1.26 -21.07 -4.07
N LEU A 139 -2.51 -20.65 -4.17
CA LEU A 139 -3.65 -21.55 -4.22
C LEU A 139 -3.55 -22.48 -5.44
N GLU A 140 -3.75 -23.77 -5.22
CA GLU A 140 -3.59 -24.80 -6.24
C GLU A 140 -4.94 -25.20 -6.88
N ALA A 141 -4.86 -25.86 -8.04
CA ALA A 141 -6.03 -26.23 -8.83
C ALA A 141 -7.03 -27.12 -8.08
N VAL A 142 -6.56 -27.89 -7.08
CA VAL A 142 -7.40 -28.73 -6.23
C VAL A 142 -8.46 -27.91 -5.49
N ASP A 143 -8.22 -26.65 -5.18
CA ASP A 143 -9.11 -25.78 -4.40
C ASP A 143 -10.06 -24.94 -5.28
N TYR A 144 -9.92 -24.99 -6.61
CA TYR A 144 -10.68 -24.09 -7.50
C TYR A 144 -12.19 -24.34 -7.42
N HIS A 145 -12.58 -25.57 -7.09
CA HIS A 145 -13.97 -25.98 -6.90
C HIS A 145 -14.68 -25.20 -5.78
N VAL A 146 -13.95 -24.64 -4.81
CA VAL A 146 -14.55 -23.85 -3.72
C VAL A 146 -15.15 -22.54 -4.24
N PHE A 147 -14.66 -22.04 -5.37
CA PHE A 147 -15.18 -20.84 -6.04
C PHE A 147 -16.36 -21.14 -6.98
N ASP A 148 -17.04 -22.27 -6.78
CA ASP A 148 -18.32 -22.58 -7.40
C ASP A 148 -19.51 -22.10 -6.55
N HIS A 149 -20.55 -21.61 -7.20
CA HIS A 149 -21.74 -21.11 -6.51
C HIS A 149 -22.50 -22.20 -5.74
N GLY A 150 -22.52 -23.43 -6.23
CA GLY A 150 -23.15 -24.58 -5.58
C GLY A 150 -22.44 -24.96 -4.28
N HIS A 151 -21.10 -24.97 -4.30
CA HIS A 151 -20.29 -25.20 -3.08
C HIS A 151 -20.53 -24.14 -2.01
N ILE A 152 -20.50 -22.86 -2.38
CA ILE A 152 -20.76 -21.76 -1.45
C ILE A 152 -22.19 -21.85 -0.88
N SER A 153 -23.19 -22.11 -1.73
CA SER A 153 -24.58 -22.26 -1.29
C SER A 153 -24.82 -23.51 -0.44
N ALA A 154 -24.01 -24.57 -0.60
CA ALA A 154 -24.08 -25.74 0.27
C ALA A 154 -23.54 -25.43 1.67
N PHE A 155 -22.45 -24.67 1.77
CA PHE A 155 -21.92 -24.17 3.04
C PHE A 155 -22.93 -23.23 3.73
N GLU A 156 -23.50 -22.26 3.02
CA GLU A 156 -24.45 -21.27 3.57
C GLU A 156 -25.77 -21.87 4.06
N ARG A 157 -26.11 -23.10 3.65
CA ARG A 157 -27.31 -23.82 4.11
C ARG A 157 -27.13 -24.55 5.43
N ARG A 158 -25.92 -24.64 5.97
CA ARG A 158 -25.69 -25.24 7.29
C ARG A 158 -26.28 -24.32 8.36
N ASP A 159 -27.00 -24.88 9.32
CA ASP A 159 -27.74 -24.13 10.35
C ASP A 159 -26.83 -23.25 11.24
N ASP A 160 -25.55 -23.61 11.34
CA ASP A 160 -24.52 -22.92 12.14
C ASP A 160 -23.76 -21.84 11.36
N ALA A 161 -23.88 -21.77 10.03
CA ALA A 161 -23.08 -20.86 9.22
C ALA A 161 -23.46 -19.38 9.43
N GLY A 162 -24.75 -19.08 9.65
CA GLY A 162 -25.25 -17.71 9.86
C GLY A 162 -24.97 -16.74 8.70
N LEU A 163 -24.63 -17.25 7.51
CA LEU A 163 -24.17 -16.51 6.35
C LEU A 163 -25.05 -16.81 5.14
N SER A 164 -25.49 -15.76 4.45
CA SER A 164 -26.19 -15.86 3.17
C SER A 164 -25.72 -14.75 2.24
N THR A 165 -25.45 -15.11 0.98
CA THR A 165 -25.01 -14.20 -0.08
C THR A 165 -25.66 -14.57 -1.42
N SER A 166 -25.80 -13.60 -2.33
CA SER A 166 -26.53 -13.79 -3.60
C SER A 166 -25.85 -13.15 -4.81
N HIS A 167 -24.55 -12.92 -4.74
CA HIS A 167 -23.83 -12.23 -5.82
C HIS A 167 -23.47 -13.16 -7.00
N PRO A 168 -23.57 -12.70 -8.27
CA PRO A 168 -23.21 -13.48 -9.47
C PRO A 168 -21.71 -13.77 -9.66
N ASP A 169 -20.86 -13.24 -8.78
CA ASP A 169 -19.42 -13.53 -8.75
C ASP A 169 -19.11 -14.26 -7.44
N ALA A 170 -18.62 -15.50 -7.55
CA ALA A 170 -18.34 -16.38 -6.43
C ALA A 170 -17.24 -15.82 -5.51
N SER A 171 -16.24 -15.16 -6.10
CA SER A 171 -15.20 -14.46 -5.33
C SER A 171 -15.81 -13.43 -4.38
N ARG A 172 -16.79 -12.65 -4.83
CA ARG A 172 -17.47 -11.65 -3.99
C ARG A 172 -18.29 -12.28 -2.87
N ARG A 173 -18.95 -13.42 -3.11
CA ARG A 173 -19.67 -14.14 -2.06
C ARG A 173 -18.73 -14.52 -0.90
N ILE A 174 -17.55 -15.06 -1.22
CA ILE A 174 -16.52 -15.38 -0.22
C ILE A 174 -16.00 -14.10 0.46
N MET A 175 -15.71 -13.02 -0.29
CA MET A 175 -15.28 -11.74 0.31
C MET A 175 -16.33 -11.13 1.24
N GLU A 176 -17.63 -11.33 0.99
CA GLU A 176 -18.70 -10.88 1.88
C GLU A 176 -18.72 -11.66 3.20
N HIS A 177 -18.41 -12.97 3.18
CA HIS A 177 -18.18 -13.74 4.41
C HIS A 177 -17.02 -13.17 5.21
N GLN A 178 -15.88 -12.90 4.56
CA GLN A 178 -14.72 -12.30 5.21
C GLN A 178 -15.03 -10.93 5.81
N ARG A 179 -15.75 -10.08 5.06
CA ARG A 179 -16.09 -8.73 5.52
C ARG A 179 -16.94 -8.77 6.78
N LYS A 180 -17.83 -9.77 6.91
CA LYS A 180 -18.62 -9.98 8.12
C LYS A 180 -17.72 -10.34 9.31
N ASP A 181 -16.72 -11.19 9.15
CA ASP A 181 -15.76 -11.47 10.23
C ASP A 181 -15.04 -10.20 10.70
N PHE A 182 -14.53 -9.39 9.78
CA PHE A 182 -13.83 -8.16 10.15
C PHE A 182 -14.73 -7.22 10.96
N ILE A 183 -16.00 -7.10 10.55
CA ILE A 183 -16.98 -6.25 11.26
C ILE A 183 -17.27 -6.81 12.65
N THR A 184 -17.36 -8.14 12.80
CA THR A 184 -17.67 -8.79 14.07
C THR A 184 -16.49 -8.78 15.04
N PHE A 185 -15.29 -9.12 14.57
CA PHE A 185 -14.16 -9.44 15.45
C PHE A 185 -13.04 -8.39 15.46
N LEU A 186 -12.97 -7.51 14.45
CA LEU A 186 -11.93 -6.48 14.34
C LEU A 186 -12.52 -5.07 14.34
N ASN A 187 -13.58 -4.88 15.13
CA ASN A 187 -14.22 -3.60 15.36
C ASN A 187 -14.66 -3.48 16.85
N GLY A 188 -14.97 -2.26 17.29
CA GLY A 188 -15.47 -1.98 18.62
C GLY A 188 -14.58 -2.54 19.74
N GLU A 189 -15.22 -3.19 20.72
CA GLU A 189 -14.55 -3.75 21.89
C GLU A 189 -13.55 -4.87 21.55
N ASN A 190 -13.87 -5.72 20.56
CA ASN A 190 -12.96 -6.79 20.14
C ASN A 190 -11.65 -6.23 19.57
N LEU A 191 -11.73 -5.15 18.77
CA LEU A 191 -10.54 -4.46 18.31
C LEU A 191 -9.75 -3.82 19.46
N ARG A 192 -10.43 -3.25 20.46
CA ARG A 192 -9.78 -2.67 21.64
C ARG A 192 -8.90 -3.72 22.35
N LEU A 193 -9.42 -4.92 22.58
CA LEU A 193 -8.68 -6.02 23.20
C LEU A 193 -7.46 -6.47 22.37
N VAL A 194 -7.60 -6.52 21.04
CA VAL A 194 -6.47 -6.80 20.13
C VAL A 194 -5.41 -5.70 20.22
N MET A 195 -5.83 -4.43 20.29
CA MET A 195 -4.92 -3.29 20.40
C MET A 195 -4.21 -3.21 21.76
N ASP A 196 -4.87 -3.56 22.86
CA ASP A 196 -4.27 -3.65 24.19
C ASP A 196 -3.16 -4.71 24.22
N ARG A 197 -3.41 -5.86 23.59
CA ARG A 197 -2.40 -6.92 23.45
C ARG A 197 -1.26 -6.49 22.54
N PHE A 198 -1.57 -5.85 21.42
CA PHE A 198 -0.56 -5.34 20.49
C PHE A 198 0.37 -4.33 21.17
N SER A 199 -0.18 -3.36 21.92
CA SER A 199 0.61 -2.34 22.60
C SER A 199 1.51 -2.94 23.69
N SER A 200 0.98 -3.88 24.48
CA SER A 200 1.75 -4.63 25.48
C SER A 200 2.89 -5.43 24.83
N ASN A 201 2.59 -6.18 23.77
CA ASN A 201 3.58 -6.94 23.02
C ASN A 201 4.66 -6.01 22.43
N LEU A 202 4.27 -4.90 21.82
CA LEU A 202 5.20 -3.97 21.19
C LEU A 202 6.12 -3.31 22.23
N SER A 203 5.57 -2.89 23.37
CA SER A 203 6.35 -2.33 24.48
C SER A 203 7.38 -3.34 24.99
N GLN A 204 7.01 -4.62 25.15
CA GLN A 204 7.95 -5.68 25.54
C GLN A 204 9.02 -5.93 24.47
N ARG A 205 8.69 -5.79 23.18
CA ARG A 205 9.63 -5.99 22.08
C ARG A 205 10.63 -4.85 21.94
N LEU A 206 10.18 -3.63 22.19
CA LEU A 206 11.03 -2.44 22.17
C LEU A 206 11.85 -2.31 23.45
N SER A 207 11.35 -2.82 24.59
CA SER A 207 12.10 -2.90 25.84
C SER A 207 13.44 -3.61 25.61
N PRO A 208 14.56 -3.12 26.17
CA PRO A 208 15.85 -3.77 26.02
C PRO A 208 15.78 -5.19 26.60
N GLN A 209 15.71 -6.22 25.75
CA GLN A 209 15.70 -7.63 26.20
C GLN A 209 17.01 -8.07 26.87
N ASN A 210 17.98 -7.16 27.00
CA ASN A 210 19.17 -7.30 27.82
C ASN A 210 19.11 -6.31 28.99
N ALA A 211 18.27 -6.60 29.99
CA ALA A 211 18.27 -5.94 31.30
C ALA A 211 19.54 -6.23 32.13
N SER A 212 20.65 -6.58 31.47
CA SER A 212 22.01 -6.47 31.98
C SER A 212 22.69 -5.15 31.57
N ILE A 213 22.05 -4.34 30.73
CA ILE A 213 22.49 -2.97 30.46
C ILE A 213 21.89 -2.05 31.52
N SER A 214 22.57 -2.02 32.67
CA SER A 214 22.46 -1.01 33.71
C SER A 214 22.91 0.40 33.23
N ASN A 215 23.17 0.60 31.94
CA ASN A 215 23.71 1.85 31.43
C ASN A 215 22.69 2.55 30.53
N GLN A 216 22.48 3.84 30.81
CA GLN A 216 21.82 4.81 29.94
C GLN A 216 22.58 5.06 28.61
N ASP A 217 23.49 4.16 28.23
CA ASP A 217 24.38 4.32 27.09
C ASP A 217 23.60 4.14 25.78
N PRO A 218 23.70 5.09 24.85
CA PRO A 218 23.00 4.98 23.58
C PRO A 218 23.48 3.78 22.75
N VAL A 219 22.54 2.99 22.24
CA VAL A 219 22.81 1.86 21.35
C VAL A 219 22.77 2.32 19.90
N VAL A 220 23.74 1.91 19.09
CA VAL A 220 23.70 2.16 17.64
C VAL A 220 23.03 0.98 16.93
N LEU A 221 21.95 1.26 16.23
CA LEU A 221 21.27 0.30 15.36
C LEU A 221 21.63 0.62 13.90
N PRO A 222 22.02 -0.37 13.08
CA PRO A 222 22.42 -0.14 11.70
C PRO A 222 21.25 0.22 10.77
N ASP A 223 20.03 -0.21 11.12
CA ASP A 223 18.87 -0.09 10.23
C ASP A 223 17.57 0.11 11.03
N LEU A 224 17.11 1.36 11.08
CA LEU A 224 15.85 1.77 11.71
C LEU A 224 14.65 0.97 11.19
N TYR A 225 14.59 0.73 9.87
CA TYR A 225 13.46 0.06 9.24
C TYR A 225 13.35 -1.38 9.72
N LYS A 226 14.44 -2.15 9.63
CA LYS A 226 14.44 -3.55 10.08
C LYS A 226 14.10 -3.69 11.56
N PHE A 227 14.62 -2.80 12.40
CA PHE A 227 14.34 -2.79 13.84
C PHE A 227 12.84 -2.59 14.13
N ILE A 228 12.27 -1.46 13.67
CA ILE A 228 10.87 -1.12 13.92
C ILE A 228 9.94 -2.15 13.27
N ARG A 229 10.20 -2.47 11.99
CA ARG A 229 9.40 -3.44 11.23
C ARG A 229 9.34 -4.80 11.92
N GLY A 230 10.47 -5.29 12.42
CA GLY A 230 10.55 -6.57 13.12
C GLY A 230 9.76 -6.57 14.43
N ALA A 231 9.86 -5.47 15.20
CA ALA A 231 9.13 -5.31 16.46
C ALA A 231 7.61 -5.25 16.26
N ILE A 232 7.13 -4.39 15.34
CA ILE A 232 5.71 -4.25 15.02
C ILE A 232 5.15 -5.56 14.46
N PHE A 233 5.83 -6.19 13.49
CA PHE A 233 5.36 -7.44 12.88
C PHE A 233 5.16 -8.54 13.93
N ARG A 234 6.14 -8.71 14.82
CA ARG A 234 6.03 -9.72 15.85
C ARG A 234 4.91 -9.41 16.85
N ALA A 235 4.80 -8.15 17.28
CA ALA A 235 3.75 -7.73 18.20
C ALA A 235 2.34 -7.94 17.63
N GLU A 236 2.14 -7.57 16.36
CA GLU A 236 0.85 -7.69 15.65
C GLU A 236 0.49 -9.15 15.38
N VAL A 237 1.45 -9.96 14.92
CA VAL A 237 1.23 -11.40 14.70
C VAL A 237 0.94 -12.12 16.02
N GLU A 238 1.65 -11.83 17.10
CA GLU A 238 1.34 -12.41 18.42
C GLU A 238 -0.01 -11.92 18.96
N ALA A 239 -0.42 -10.70 18.62
CA ALA A 239 -1.72 -10.17 19.02
C ALA A 239 -2.88 -10.90 18.34
N LEU A 240 -2.77 -11.14 17.03
CA LEU A 240 -3.80 -11.75 16.19
C LEU A 240 -3.74 -13.29 16.15
N TYR A 241 -2.57 -13.87 15.88
CA TYR A 241 -2.37 -15.32 15.64
C TYR A 241 -1.81 -16.06 16.86
N GLY A 242 -1.52 -15.32 17.94
CA GLY A 242 -1.02 -15.87 19.19
C GLY A 242 0.48 -16.16 19.18
N LYS A 243 1.02 -16.42 20.38
CA LYS A 243 2.46 -16.60 20.62
C LYS A 243 3.05 -17.89 20.04
N HIS A 244 2.22 -18.89 19.77
CA HIS A 244 2.68 -20.23 19.39
C HIS A 244 3.29 -20.27 17.98
N ILE A 245 2.88 -19.38 17.07
CA ILE A 245 3.41 -19.30 15.71
C ILE A 245 4.93 -19.08 15.70
N PHE A 246 5.47 -18.17 16.53
CA PHE A 246 6.91 -17.93 16.61
C PHE A 246 7.67 -18.99 17.41
N ARG A 247 6.99 -19.74 18.28
CA ARG A 247 7.61 -20.89 19.00
C ARG A 247 7.79 -22.07 18.04
N LEU A 248 6.80 -22.34 17.21
CA LEU A 248 6.81 -23.43 16.24
C LEU A 248 7.66 -23.09 15.01
N CYS A 249 7.66 -21.82 14.62
CA CYS A 249 8.34 -21.30 13.44
C CYS A 249 9.24 -20.11 13.83
N PRO A 250 10.43 -20.33 14.44
CA PRO A 250 11.31 -19.24 14.86
C PRO A 250 11.76 -18.31 13.72
N SER A 251 11.84 -18.82 12.49
CA SER A 251 12.19 -18.05 11.29
C SER A 251 11.03 -17.26 10.68
N PHE A 252 9.81 -17.35 11.23
CA PHE A 252 8.59 -16.84 10.60
C PHE A 252 8.67 -15.37 10.18
N CYS A 253 9.24 -14.50 11.04
CA CYS A 253 9.44 -13.09 10.71
C CYS A 253 10.37 -12.91 9.49
N LYS A 254 11.50 -13.63 9.47
CA LYS A 254 12.46 -13.60 8.35
C LYS A 254 11.81 -14.10 7.06
N ASP A 255 11.07 -15.21 7.13
CA ASP A 255 10.45 -15.83 5.96
C ASP A 255 9.31 -14.95 5.40
N PHE A 256 8.52 -14.31 6.26
CA PHE A 256 7.49 -13.35 5.84
C PHE A 256 8.10 -12.18 5.09
N TRP A 257 9.14 -11.53 5.65
CA TRP A 257 9.77 -10.38 4.99
C TRP A 257 10.53 -10.77 3.72
N ALA A 258 11.09 -11.98 3.64
CA ALA A 258 11.65 -12.51 2.40
C ALA A 258 10.57 -12.75 1.32
N PHE A 259 9.34 -13.11 1.72
CA PHE A 259 8.20 -13.16 0.80
C PHE A 259 7.72 -11.75 0.41
N TYR A 260 7.66 -10.80 1.33
CA TYR A 260 7.36 -9.40 1.05
C TYR A 260 8.31 -8.82 -0.01
N ASP A 261 9.61 -9.02 0.12
CA ASP A 261 10.61 -8.55 -0.84
C ASP A 261 10.47 -9.24 -2.22
N ALA A 262 10.03 -10.51 -2.23
CA ALA A 262 9.76 -11.27 -3.44
C ALA A 262 8.40 -10.93 -4.08
N PHE A 263 7.48 -10.30 -3.33
CA PHE A 263 6.09 -10.12 -3.72
C PHE A 263 5.92 -9.39 -5.05
N PRO A 264 6.65 -8.30 -5.38
CA PRO A 264 6.51 -7.63 -6.68
C PRO A 264 6.77 -8.56 -7.88
N VAL A 265 7.64 -9.56 -7.73
CA VAL A 265 7.91 -10.55 -8.79
C VAL A 265 6.76 -11.55 -8.89
N VAL A 266 6.31 -12.08 -7.75
CA VAL A 266 5.22 -13.06 -7.67
C VAL A 266 3.90 -12.46 -8.14
N SER A 267 3.59 -11.22 -7.73
CA SER A 267 2.33 -10.54 -8.04
C SER A 267 2.16 -10.18 -9.51
N ARG A 268 3.24 -10.13 -10.28
CA ARG A 268 3.19 -9.98 -11.75
C ARG A 268 2.90 -11.30 -12.47
N GLY A 269 2.83 -12.43 -11.77
CA GLY A 269 2.72 -13.75 -12.38
C GLY A 269 3.97 -14.15 -13.17
N SER A 270 5.15 -13.66 -12.76
CA SER A 270 6.40 -13.93 -13.47
C SER A 270 6.68 -15.44 -13.51
N PRO A 271 7.19 -16.03 -14.61
CA PRO A 271 7.36 -17.48 -14.69
C PRO A 271 8.29 -18.01 -13.58
N ARG A 272 7.81 -19.02 -12.85
CA ARG A 272 8.51 -19.59 -11.68
C ARG A 272 9.92 -20.11 -12.00
N TRP A 273 10.15 -20.60 -13.21
CA TRP A 273 11.47 -21.07 -13.65
C TRP A 273 12.49 -19.94 -13.85
N MET A 274 12.05 -18.70 -14.10
CA MET A 274 12.92 -17.52 -14.18
C MET A 274 13.24 -16.95 -12.80
N TYR A 275 12.33 -17.12 -11.83
CA TYR A 275 12.42 -16.54 -10.49
C TYR A 275 12.26 -17.58 -9.38
N PRO A 276 12.99 -18.72 -9.41
CA PRO A 276 12.74 -19.82 -8.48
C PRO A 276 13.02 -19.43 -7.03
N SER A 277 13.96 -18.52 -6.76
CA SER A 277 14.29 -18.09 -5.39
C SER A 277 13.16 -17.26 -4.76
N GLN A 278 12.52 -16.38 -5.52
CA GLN A 278 11.38 -15.57 -5.08
C GLN A 278 10.16 -16.45 -4.78
N TYR A 279 9.87 -17.42 -5.63
CA TYR A 279 8.76 -18.35 -5.38
C TYR A 279 9.03 -19.27 -4.17
N ARG A 280 10.28 -19.67 -3.92
CA ARG A 280 10.65 -20.45 -2.72
C ARG A 280 10.46 -19.70 -1.40
N THR A 281 10.44 -18.36 -1.38
CA THR A 281 10.12 -17.62 -0.14
C THR A 281 8.63 -17.73 0.18
N ARG A 282 7.76 -17.69 -0.84
CA ARG A 282 6.33 -17.98 -0.70
C ARG A 282 6.08 -19.39 -0.14
N ASP A 283 6.71 -20.40 -0.73
CA ASP A 283 6.48 -21.78 -0.30
C ASP A 283 6.93 -22.01 1.17
N ARG A 284 8.02 -21.37 1.59
CA ARG A 284 8.53 -21.43 2.97
C ARG A 284 7.53 -20.86 4.00
N ILE A 285 6.95 -19.70 3.70
CA ILE A 285 5.98 -19.09 4.62
C ILE A 285 4.67 -19.88 4.65
N ILE A 286 4.22 -20.44 3.51
CA ILE A 286 3.08 -21.37 3.46
C ILE A 286 3.35 -22.61 4.32
N GLY A 287 4.54 -23.22 4.21
CA GLY A 287 4.93 -24.36 5.03
C GLY A 287 4.94 -24.05 6.53
N SER A 288 5.36 -22.84 6.92
CA SER A 288 5.32 -22.39 8.31
C SER A 288 3.90 -22.22 8.85
N LEU A 289 2.99 -21.68 8.02
CA LEU A 289 1.57 -21.53 8.35
C LEU A 289 0.87 -22.88 8.44
N SER A 290 1.18 -23.81 7.54
CA SER A 290 0.68 -25.18 7.58
C SER A 290 1.10 -25.88 8.87
N LYS A 291 2.38 -25.80 9.26
CA LYS A 291 2.90 -26.35 10.52
C LYS A 291 2.18 -25.77 11.74
N TRP A 292 2.00 -24.45 11.79
CA TRP A 292 1.30 -23.78 12.88
C TRP A 292 -0.18 -24.22 12.95
N ARG A 293 -0.88 -24.24 11.81
CA ARG A 293 -2.29 -24.66 11.74
C ARG A 293 -2.49 -26.10 12.19
N VAL A 294 -1.66 -27.05 11.72
CA VAL A 294 -1.73 -28.46 12.14
C VAL A 294 -1.58 -28.58 13.65
N TRP A 295 -0.65 -27.82 14.24
CA TRP A 295 -0.51 -27.77 15.70
C TRP A 295 -1.75 -27.19 16.37
N CYS A 296 -2.31 -26.09 15.86
CA CYS A 296 -3.54 -25.50 16.41
C CYS A 296 -4.71 -26.49 16.37
N ASN A 297 -4.94 -27.17 15.25
CA ASN A 297 -5.99 -28.19 15.13
C ASN A 297 -5.78 -29.36 16.09
N SER A 298 -4.54 -29.78 16.30
CA SER A 298 -4.22 -30.91 17.20
C SER A 298 -4.30 -30.56 18.69
N ASN A 299 -4.34 -29.27 19.04
CA ASN A 299 -4.35 -28.78 20.43
C ASN A 299 -5.61 -27.97 20.75
N SER A 300 -6.54 -27.84 19.80
CA SER A 300 -7.86 -27.26 20.06
C SER A 300 -8.75 -28.35 20.67
N ASN A 301 -9.43 -28.04 21.77
CA ASN A 301 -10.43 -28.93 22.34
C ASN A 301 -11.82 -28.55 21.82
N ASN A 302 -12.74 -29.52 21.72
CA ASN A 302 -14.12 -29.26 21.30
C ASN A 302 -14.87 -28.28 22.25
N ASP A 303 -14.37 -28.11 23.49
CA ASP A 303 -14.94 -27.25 24.54
C ASP A 303 -14.31 -25.84 24.62
N ASP A 304 -13.52 -25.39 23.63
CA ASP A 304 -12.96 -24.02 23.58
C ASP A 304 -14.03 -22.91 23.33
N ALA A 305 -15.29 -23.21 23.64
CA ALA A 305 -16.38 -22.26 23.80
C ALA A 305 -16.36 -21.73 25.23
N GLU A 306 -15.41 -20.84 25.54
CA GLU A 306 -15.53 -19.99 26.72
C GLU A 306 -16.86 -19.21 26.63
N PRO A 307 -17.76 -19.31 27.62
CA PRO A 307 -18.96 -18.50 27.67
C PRO A 307 -18.55 -17.03 27.87
N GLY A 308 -18.49 -16.23 26.81
CA GLY A 308 -18.19 -14.80 26.92
C GLY A 308 -17.73 -14.11 25.63
N ASP A 309 -17.66 -12.78 25.73
CA ASP A 309 -17.30 -11.81 24.69
C ASP A 309 -15.78 -11.61 24.51
N ALA A 310 -14.92 -12.45 25.11
CA ALA A 310 -13.48 -12.26 24.99
C ALA A 310 -12.97 -12.68 23.59
N GLU A 311 -12.44 -11.73 22.81
CA GLU A 311 -11.79 -11.96 21.49
C GLU A 311 -10.56 -12.89 21.58
N SER A 312 -10.07 -13.19 22.78
CA SER A 312 -8.88 -14.00 23.02
C SER A 312 -9.11 -15.49 22.75
N ASP A 313 -8.12 -16.15 22.12
CA ASP A 313 -8.03 -17.60 22.00
C ASP A 313 -6.61 -18.08 22.38
N PRO A 314 -6.45 -19.05 23.29
CA PRO A 314 -5.13 -19.49 23.75
C PRO A 314 -4.29 -20.22 22.69
N ILE A 315 -4.93 -20.84 21.70
CA ILE A 315 -4.31 -21.67 20.67
C ILE A 315 -4.12 -20.86 19.38
N TRP A 316 -5.18 -20.18 18.94
CA TRP A 316 -5.26 -19.44 17.68
C TRP A 316 -4.89 -17.96 17.80
N GLY A 317 -4.71 -17.46 19.02
CA GLY A 317 -4.49 -16.04 19.31
C GLY A 317 -5.79 -15.29 19.50
N THR A 318 -6.62 -15.24 18.46
CA THR A 318 -7.95 -14.63 18.51
C THR A 318 -9.04 -15.51 17.95
N ARG A 319 -10.28 -15.25 18.38
CA ARG A 319 -11.49 -15.89 17.83
C ARG A 319 -11.66 -15.57 16.36
N TYR A 320 -11.31 -14.36 15.91
CA TYR A 320 -11.25 -14.01 14.50
C TYR A 320 -10.43 -15.02 13.70
N VAL A 321 -9.19 -15.27 14.11
CA VAL A 321 -8.28 -16.15 13.36
C VAL A 321 -8.79 -17.58 13.35
N ARG A 322 -9.25 -18.10 14.49
CA ARG A 322 -9.86 -19.43 14.59
C ARG A 322 -11.05 -19.60 13.65
N ASN A 323 -12.02 -18.69 13.72
CA ASN A 323 -13.25 -18.76 12.96
C ASN A 323 -13.01 -18.55 11.46
N MET A 324 -12.08 -17.65 11.12
CA MET A 324 -11.65 -17.45 9.74
C MET A 324 -11.05 -18.73 9.16
N VAL A 325 -10.13 -19.40 9.87
CA VAL A 325 -9.53 -20.67 9.42
C VAL A 325 -10.59 -21.76 9.29
N ARG A 326 -11.41 -21.99 10.32
CA ARG A 326 -12.46 -23.02 10.31
C ARG A 326 -13.45 -22.84 9.16
N ARG A 327 -13.87 -21.60 8.87
CA ARG A 327 -14.74 -21.35 7.71
C ARG A 327 -14.10 -21.81 6.41
N TYR A 328 -12.80 -21.55 6.20
CA TYR A 328 -12.14 -21.97 4.97
C TYR A 328 -12.02 -23.49 4.86
N GLU A 329 -11.80 -24.17 5.98
CA GLU A 329 -11.87 -25.64 6.05
C GLU A 329 -13.29 -26.13 5.70
N ASP A 330 -14.32 -25.52 6.29
CA ASP A 330 -15.73 -25.88 6.07
C ASP A 330 -16.23 -25.62 4.66
N LEU A 331 -15.69 -24.59 4.00
CA LEU A 331 -15.91 -24.29 2.58
C LEU A 331 -15.27 -25.35 1.66
N GLY A 332 -14.38 -26.20 2.18
CA GLY A 332 -13.77 -27.30 1.44
C GLY A 332 -12.37 -27.01 0.88
N PHE A 333 -11.66 -26.00 1.37
CA PHE A 333 -10.26 -25.81 1.02
C PHE A 333 -9.40 -26.97 1.54
N SER A 334 -8.44 -27.41 0.74
CA SER A 334 -7.38 -28.31 1.15
C SER A 334 -6.51 -27.70 2.25
N ASP A 335 -5.70 -28.53 2.91
CA ASP A 335 -4.76 -28.04 3.94
C ASP A 335 -3.76 -27.00 3.38
N ALA A 336 -3.30 -27.20 2.14
CA ALA A 336 -2.44 -26.26 1.44
C ALA A 336 -3.22 -24.97 1.09
N GLY A 337 -4.44 -25.11 0.57
CA GLY A 337 -5.30 -23.98 0.23
C GLY A 337 -5.64 -23.10 1.43
N THR A 338 -5.97 -23.70 2.58
CA THR A 338 -6.21 -22.95 3.83
C THR A 338 -4.96 -22.20 4.28
N SER A 339 -3.77 -22.79 4.12
CA SER A 339 -2.50 -22.11 4.43
C SER A 339 -2.23 -20.93 3.49
N SER A 340 -2.56 -21.05 2.20
CA SER A 340 -2.52 -19.94 1.23
C SER A 340 -3.49 -18.82 1.60
N VAL A 341 -4.68 -19.16 2.09
CA VAL A 341 -5.65 -18.18 2.57
C VAL A 341 -5.14 -17.43 3.80
N ILE A 342 -4.60 -18.14 4.80
CA ILE A 342 -3.99 -17.52 5.99
C ILE A 342 -2.85 -16.56 5.58
N LEU A 343 -1.99 -16.97 4.64
CA LEU A 343 -0.94 -16.10 4.11
C LEU A 343 -1.51 -14.83 3.50
N GLY A 344 -2.58 -14.96 2.70
CA GLY A 344 -3.27 -13.83 2.10
C GLY A 344 -3.74 -12.80 3.13
N PHE A 345 -4.40 -13.25 4.19
CA PHE A 345 -4.87 -12.38 5.27
C PHE A 345 -3.74 -11.74 6.06
N LEU A 346 -2.76 -12.54 6.48
CA LEU A 346 -1.59 -12.02 7.19
C LEU A 346 -0.88 -10.94 6.35
N PHE A 347 -0.73 -11.18 5.05
CA PHE A 347 -0.10 -10.25 4.14
C PHE A 347 -0.89 -8.94 4.04
N VAL A 348 -2.20 -8.98 3.77
CA VAL A 348 -2.99 -7.74 3.61
C VAL A 348 -3.12 -6.92 4.90
N THR A 349 -3.05 -7.56 6.07
CA THR A 349 -3.11 -6.88 7.37
C THR A 349 -1.80 -6.15 7.70
N THR A 350 -0.64 -6.70 7.30
CA THR A 350 0.68 -6.22 7.75
C THR A 350 1.49 -5.48 6.68
N ALA A 351 1.40 -5.89 5.41
CA ALA A 351 2.30 -5.47 4.33
C ALA A 351 2.26 -3.96 4.02
N ASN A 352 1.13 -3.29 4.26
CA ASN A 352 1.00 -1.85 4.08
C ASN A 352 1.15 -1.09 5.41
N THR A 353 0.58 -1.65 6.48
CA THR A 353 0.48 -1.03 7.80
C THR A 353 1.86 -0.82 8.43
N ILE A 354 2.72 -1.85 8.41
CA ILE A 354 4.02 -1.80 9.08
C ILE A 354 4.98 -0.83 8.37
N PRO A 355 5.13 -0.86 7.03
CA PRO A 355 5.94 0.16 6.36
C PRO A 355 5.41 1.58 6.56
N ALA A 356 4.08 1.78 6.59
CA ALA A 356 3.50 3.08 6.87
C ALA A 356 3.90 3.61 8.27
N ALA A 357 3.87 2.74 9.29
CA ALA A 357 4.36 3.10 10.63
C ALA A 357 5.85 3.49 10.60
N CYS A 358 6.68 2.70 9.89
CA CYS A 358 8.11 3.01 9.77
C CYS A 358 8.37 4.35 9.09
N TRP A 359 7.66 4.65 7.99
CA TRP A 359 7.76 5.96 7.31
C TRP A 359 7.32 7.11 8.20
N MET A 360 6.23 6.93 8.95
CA MET A 360 5.72 7.94 9.87
C MET A 360 6.75 8.24 10.98
N VAL A 361 7.40 7.21 11.52
CA VAL A 361 8.51 7.38 12.48
C VAL A 361 9.68 8.11 11.83
N LEU A 362 10.10 7.72 10.63
CA LEU A 362 11.22 8.39 9.95
C LEU A 362 10.96 9.89 9.75
N HIS A 363 9.77 10.28 9.28
CA HIS A 363 9.43 11.70 9.10
C HIS A 363 9.39 12.46 10.42
N ALA A 364 8.88 11.85 11.49
CA ALA A 364 8.94 12.45 12.81
C ALA A 364 10.39 12.69 13.26
N LEU A 365 11.28 11.70 13.10
CA LEU A 365 12.67 11.77 13.56
C LEU A 365 13.58 12.68 12.73
N LEU A 366 13.25 12.92 11.46
CA LEU A 366 13.99 13.85 10.60
C LEU A 366 13.83 15.31 11.07
N ASP A 367 12.70 15.63 11.69
CA ASP A 367 12.37 16.97 12.18
C ASP A 367 12.18 16.97 13.71
N ALA A 368 13.16 17.54 14.42
CA ALA A 368 13.12 17.62 15.88
C ALA A 368 11.96 18.49 16.39
N THR A 369 11.54 19.51 15.63
CA THR A 369 10.41 20.37 15.98
C THR A 369 9.11 19.57 15.90
N LEU A 370 8.96 18.76 14.85
CA LEU A 370 7.80 17.88 14.66
C LEU A 370 7.75 16.81 15.74
N THR A 371 8.88 16.18 16.07
CA THR A 371 8.96 15.22 17.19
C THR A 371 8.47 15.85 18.50
N SER A 372 8.93 17.07 18.82
CA SER A 372 8.49 17.78 20.03
C SER A 372 7.00 18.10 20.02
N ARG A 373 6.46 18.52 18.87
CA ARG A 373 5.03 18.85 18.71
C ARG A 373 4.14 17.61 18.82
N LEU A 374 4.54 16.50 18.21
CA LEU A 374 3.84 15.21 18.31
C LEU A 374 3.86 14.66 19.73
N ARG A 375 4.99 14.76 20.44
CA ARG A 375 5.09 14.38 21.85
C ARG A 375 4.12 15.21 22.70
N HIS A 376 4.13 16.54 22.53
CA HIS A 376 3.23 17.43 23.25
C HIS A 376 1.75 17.16 22.95
N GLU A 377 1.35 17.03 21.68
CA GLU A 377 -0.05 16.74 21.30
C GLU A 377 -0.52 15.38 21.84
N SER A 378 0.37 14.40 21.90
CA SER A 378 0.07 13.06 22.42
C SER A 378 0.10 12.97 23.94
N GLY A 379 0.32 14.10 24.63
CA GLY A 379 0.37 14.15 26.09
C GLY A 379 1.69 13.70 26.71
N ILE A 380 2.68 13.31 25.90
CA ILE A 380 3.95 12.71 26.33
C ILE A 380 4.82 13.72 27.08
N ARG A 381 4.97 13.54 28.39
CA ARG A 381 5.83 14.36 29.27
C ARG A 381 7.12 13.64 29.66
N ASP A 382 8.13 14.40 30.06
CA ASP A 382 9.34 13.86 30.69
C ASP A 382 9.02 13.57 32.18
N ASN A 383 9.42 12.39 32.69
CA ASN A 383 9.20 11.91 34.07
C ASN A 383 7.75 11.63 34.54
N SER A 384 6.79 11.32 33.67
CA SER A 384 5.44 10.90 34.09
C SER A 384 5.35 9.39 34.37
N GLU A 385 4.58 9.02 35.41
CA GLU A 385 4.09 7.65 35.59
C GLU A 385 3.37 7.19 34.31
N GLU A 386 3.51 5.91 33.99
CA GLU A 386 3.02 5.18 32.82
C GLU A 386 1.79 5.86 32.15
N GLU A 387 2.05 6.78 31.21
CA GLU A 387 0.96 7.48 30.51
C GLU A 387 0.15 6.43 29.75
N SER A 388 -1.14 6.36 30.11
CA SER A 388 -2.03 5.35 29.58
C SER A 388 -2.25 5.57 28.08
N LEU A 389 -2.10 4.49 27.31
CA LEU A 389 -2.34 4.51 25.88
C LEU A 389 -3.85 4.69 25.62
N ASP A 390 -4.25 5.86 25.12
CA ASP A 390 -5.61 6.11 24.66
C ASP A 390 -5.68 6.18 23.13
N CYS A 391 -6.12 5.09 22.51
CA CYS A 391 -6.31 5.00 21.06
C CYS A 391 -7.33 6.02 20.51
N THR A 392 -8.29 6.46 21.33
CA THR A 392 -9.29 7.46 20.97
C THR A 392 -8.67 8.84 20.91
N ALA A 393 -7.83 9.19 21.90
CA ALA A 393 -7.07 10.44 21.90
C ALA A 393 -6.11 10.50 20.69
N LEU A 394 -5.33 9.45 20.45
CA LEU A 394 -4.43 9.38 19.28
C LEU A 394 -5.21 9.49 17.96
N SER A 395 -6.37 8.86 17.86
CA SER A 395 -7.20 8.92 16.64
C SER A 395 -7.83 10.28 16.38
N SER A 396 -7.90 11.14 17.40
CA SER A 396 -8.50 12.48 17.36
C SER A 396 -7.46 13.61 17.31
N ALA A 397 -6.20 13.32 17.62
CA ALA A 397 -5.07 14.25 17.60
C ALA A 397 -4.81 14.82 16.18
N PRO A 398 -5.05 16.12 15.93
CA PRO A 398 -5.00 16.69 14.58
C PRO A 398 -3.65 16.54 13.87
N LEU A 399 -2.54 16.94 14.48
CA LEU A 399 -1.21 16.92 13.87
C LEU A 399 -0.75 15.49 13.60
N LEU A 400 -0.91 14.59 14.58
CA LEU A 400 -0.60 13.16 14.43
C LEU A 400 -1.37 12.54 13.26
N ASN A 401 -2.66 12.87 13.11
CA ASN A 401 -3.48 12.38 12.01
C ASN A 401 -3.16 13.05 10.67
N SER A 402 -2.66 14.28 10.67
CA SER A 402 -2.16 14.93 9.46
C SER A 402 -0.88 14.26 8.95
N VAL A 403 0.07 13.98 9.85
CA VAL A 403 1.30 13.22 9.57
C VAL A 403 0.98 11.81 9.08
N TYR A 404 0.00 11.13 9.69
CA TYR A 404 -0.50 9.84 9.22
C TYR A 404 -1.03 9.91 7.78
N ARG A 405 -1.90 10.88 7.47
CA ARG A 405 -2.47 11.01 6.12
C ARG A 405 -1.42 11.40 5.08
N GLU A 406 -0.48 12.26 5.42
CA GLU A 406 0.63 12.63 4.55
C GLU A 406 1.56 11.43 4.28
N THR A 407 1.81 10.61 5.30
CA THR A 407 2.56 9.36 5.14
C THR A 407 1.85 8.42 4.17
N LEU A 408 0.53 8.23 4.33
CA LEU A 408 -0.26 7.41 3.41
C LEU A 408 -0.27 7.97 1.97
N ARG A 409 -0.33 9.31 1.82
CA ARG A 409 -0.30 9.97 0.50
C ARG A 409 1.00 9.71 -0.25
N LEU A 410 2.13 9.76 0.46
CA LEU A 410 3.47 9.73 -0.14
C LEU A 410 4.09 8.34 -0.27
N HIS A 411 3.80 7.44 0.67
CA HIS A 411 4.58 6.20 0.82
C HIS A 411 3.76 4.94 0.70
N VAL A 412 2.43 5.02 0.76
CA VAL A 412 1.55 3.84 0.66
C VAL A 412 0.83 3.85 -0.68
N ALA A 413 1.35 3.11 -1.66
CA ALA A 413 0.64 2.85 -2.91
C ALA A 413 -0.35 1.70 -2.78
N GLY A 414 -1.58 1.95 -3.19
CA GLY A 414 -2.57 0.94 -3.53
C GLY A 414 -3.13 1.22 -4.93
N ALA A 415 -3.21 0.18 -5.76
CA ALA A 415 -4.01 0.20 -6.98
C ALA A 415 -5.42 -0.29 -6.68
N ILE A 416 -6.42 0.33 -7.29
CA ILE A 416 -7.78 -0.17 -7.37
C ILE A 416 -7.99 -0.75 -8.77
N GLY A 417 -8.50 -1.99 -8.85
CA GLY A 417 -8.95 -2.59 -10.09
C GLY A 417 -10.42 -2.95 -10.02
N ARG A 418 -11.17 -2.67 -11.09
CA ARG A 418 -12.59 -2.98 -11.23
C ARG A 418 -12.88 -3.54 -12.61
N LYS A 419 -13.51 -4.70 -12.71
CA LYS A 419 -13.99 -5.26 -13.98
C LYS A 419 -15.45 -4.92 -14.16
N SER A 420 -15.77 -4.35 -15.32
CA SER A 420 -17.13 -4.07 -15.75
C SER A 420 -17.91 -5.37 -15.96
N VAL A 421 -19.12 -5.46 -15.41
CA VAL A 421 -20.04 -6.57 -15.58
C VAL A 421 -21.45 -6.05 -15.86
N GLY A 422 -22.33 -6.89 -16.41
CA GLY A 422 -23.72 -6.52 -16.66
C GLY A 422 -23.84 -5.34 -17.63
N ALA A 423 -24.61 -4.32 -17.24
CA ALA A 423 -24.83 -3.11 -18.04
C ALA A 423 -23.57 -2.23 -18.14
N GLY A 424 -22.61 -2.41 -17.23
CA GLY A 424 -21.36 -1.67 -17.15
C GLY A 424 -21.49 -0.28 -16.52
N LEU A 425 -20.34 0.32 -16.18
CA LEU A 425 -20.27 1.66 -15.56
C LEU A 425 -19.83 2.73 -16.56
N ARG A 426 -20.41 3.93 -16.47
CA ARG A 426 -19.89 5.16 -17.09
C ARG A 426 -18.95 5.89 -16.12
N PRO A 427 -17.64 5.97 -16.38
CA PRO A 427 -16.69 6.59 -15.45
C PRO A 427 -16.92 8.10 -15.24
N HIS A 428 -17.41 8.82 -16.26
CA HIS A 428 -17.70 10.27 -16.18
C HIS A 428 -19.14 10.60 -16.59
N GLY A 429 -20.11 9.81 -16.14
CA GLY A 429 -21.53 10.03 -16.49
C GLY A 429 -21.76 10.06 -18.01
N ASP A 430 -22.60 10.96 -18.50
CA ASP A 430 -22.97 11.05 -19.92
C ASP A 430 -21.86 11.59 -20.84
N SER A 431 -20.79 12.11 -20.26
CA SER A 431 -19.62 12.58 -21.01
C SER A 431 -18.75 11.43 -21.53
N PHE A 432 -18.96 10.20 -21.06
CA PHE A 432 -18.16 9.05 -21.44
C PHE A 432 -19.00 7.81 -21.75
N SER A 433 -18.56 7.00 -22.73
CA SER A 433 -19.25 5.75 -23.04
C SER A 433 -19.15 4.74 -21.91
N THR A 434 -20.16 3.89 -21.75
CA THR A 434 -20.14 2.80 -20.79
C THR A 434 -18.95 1.86 -21.05
N LEU A 435 -18.25 1.44 -19.99
CA LEU A 435 -17.18 0.46 -20.11
C LEU A 435 -17.76 -0.90 -20.56
N PRO A 436 -17.30 -1.47 -21.70
CA PRO A 436 -17.79 -2.77 -22.16
C PRO A 436 -17.63 -3.84 -21.08
N SER A 437 -18.60 -4.74 -20.98
CA SER A 437 -18.53 -5.89 -20.06
C SER A 437 -17.22 -6.67 -20.27
N GLY A 438 -16.57 -7.04 -19.17
CA GLY A 438 -15.25 -7.67 -19.17
C GLY A 438 -14.06 -6.70 -19.15
N THR A 439 -14.26 -5.40 -19.40
CA THR A 439 -13.18 -4.40 -19.35
C THR A 439 -12.71 -4.16 -17.91
N THR A 440 -11.39 -4.20 -17.70
CA THR A 440 -10.77 -3.90 -16.40
C THR A 440 -10.35 -2.44 -16.36
N ALA A 441 -10.86 -1.69 -15.39
CA ALA A 441 -10.47 -0.33 -15.05
C ALA A 441 -9.49 -0.35 -13.87
N LEU A 442 -8.32 0.26 -14.05
CA LEU A 442 -7.29 0.41 -13.01
C LEU A 442 -7.12 1.88 -12.63
N SER A 443 -6.80 2.16 -11.37
CA SER A 443 -6.29 3.45 -10.93
C SER A 443 -5.35 3.27 -9.75
N ALA A 444 -4.35 4.14 -9.59
CA ALA A 444 -3.42 4.09 -8.47
C ALA A 444 -3.50 5.35 -7.61
N ASN A 445 -3.58 5.17 -6.30
CA ASN A 445 -3.70 6.27 -5.35
C ASN A 445 -2.48 7.21 -5.36
N TRP A 446 -1.27 6.69 -5.60
CA TRP A 446 -0.04 7.48 -5.60
C TRP A 446 -0.03 8.50 -6.73
N LEU A 447 -0.67 8.19 -7.87
CA LEU A 447 -0.81 9.13 -8.97
C LEU A 447 -1.72 10.29 -8.55
N GLY A 448 -2.81 9.98 -7.83
CA GLY A 448 -3.70 10.99 -7.27
C GLY A 448 -3.02 11.82 -6.19
N GLY A 449 -2.22 11.19 -5.34
CA GLY A 449 -1.40 11.82 -4.30
C GLY A 449 -0.36 12.80 -4.84
N LEU A 450 0.09 12.64 -6.09
CA LEU A 450 1.09 13.52 -6.72
C LEU A 450 0.50 14.62 -7.61
N ASP A 451 -0.84 14.71 -7.68
CA ASP A 451 -1.54 15.64 -8.57
C ASP A 451 -1.33 17.10 -8.15
N GLY A 452 -0.40 17.78 -8.83
CA GLY A 452 -0.11 19.18 -8.59
C GLY A 452 -1.30 20.12 -8.83
N ALA A 453 -2.34 19.72 -9.57
CA ALA A 453 -3.52 20.56 -9.77
C ALA A 453 -4.39 20.64 -8.50
N ILE A 454 -4.35 19.60 -7.65
CA ILE A 454 -5.24 19.45 -6.49
C ILE A 454 -4.50 19.69 -5.18
N TRP A 455 -3.27 19.22 -5.04
CA TRP A 455 -2.56 19.30 -3.76
C TRP A 455 -1.96 20.68 -3.51
N ASN A 456 -2.19 21.19 -2.30
CA ASN A 456 -1.55 22.39 -1.82
C ASN A 456 -0.05 22.20 -1.74
N THR A 457 0.70 23.17 -2.25
CA THR A 457 2.17 23.17 -2.29
C THR A 457 2.78 24.30 -1.46
N GLY A 458 1.97 24.91 -0.58
CA GLY A 458 2.40 26.04 0.25
C GLY A 458 2.56 27.32 -0.57
N ARG A 459 3.53 28.14 -0.16
CA ARG A 459 3.88 29.39 -0.84
C ARG A 459 4.70 29.13 -2.09
N THR A 460 4.82 30.15 -2.93
CA THR A 460 5.82 30.17 -4.00
C THR A 460 6.94 31.13 -3.61
N ILE A 461 8.11 30.60 -3.27
CA ILE A 461 9.29 31.36 -2.82
C ILE A 461 10.29 31.40 -3.99
N ASN A 462 10.58 32.60 -4.51
CA ASN A 462 11.49 32.78 -5.66
C ASN A 462 11.12 31.91 -6.88
N GLY A 463 9.83 31.73 -7.14
CA GLY A 463 9.34 30.90 -8.25
C GLY A 463 9.34 29.38 -7.99
N VAL A 464 9.74 28.95 -6.79
CA VAL A 464 9.72 27.54 -6.37
C VAL A 464 8.61 27.32 -5.36
N GLU A 465 7.80 26.28 -5.56
CA GLU A 465 6.78 25.90 -4.58
C GLU A 465 7.46 25.38 -3.29
N GLU A 466 7.01 25.86 -2.14
CA GLU A 466 7.59 25.61 -0.82
C GLU A 466 7.58 24.12 -0.44
N HIS A 467 6.48 23.44 -0.76
CA HIS A 467 6.28 22.01 -0.50
C HIS A 467 5.84 21.30 -1.76
N SER A 468 6.80 20.71 -2.48
CA SER A 468 6.52 19.82 -3.61
C SER A 468 5.48 18.74 -3.25
N THR A 469 4.72 18.25 -4.23
CA THR A 469 3.83 17.10 -4.01
C THR A 469 4.61 15.83 -3.68
N GLU A 470 5.92 15.79 -3.92
CA GLU A 470 6.79 14.67 -3.53
C GLU A 470 7.45 14.83 -2.16
N SER A 471 7.42 16.02 -1.56
CA SER A 471 7.99 16.26 -0.23
C SER A 471 6.95 15.98 0.86
N PHE A 472 7.42 15.47 1.99
CA PHE A 472 6.61 15.36 3.19
C PHE A 472 6.31 16.74 3.78
N TRP A 473 5.05 16.99 4.12
CA TRP A 473 4.61 18.20 4.82
C TRP A 473 3.62 17.81 5.91
N ALA A 474 4.06 17.88 7.17
CA ALA A 474 3.31 17.41 8.33
C ALA A 474 1.93 18.05 8.47
N GLU A 475 1.81 19.33 8.12
CA GLU A 475 0.61 20.14 8.25
C GLU A 475 -0.28 20.12 7.00
N ARG A 476 0.05 19.33 5.96
CA ARG A 476 -0.70 19.37 4.68
C ARG A 476 -2.21 19.13 4.86
N PHE A 477 -2.60 18.31 5.85
CA PHE A 477 -4.00 18.03 6.14
C PHE A 477 -4.56 18.87 7.29
N LEU A 478 -3.84 19.88 7.78
CA LEU A 478 -4.31 20.79 8.81
C LEU A 478 -4.83 22.09 8.21
N GLU A 479 -5.97 22.53 8.72
CA GLU A 479 -6.55 23.84 8.48
C GLU A 479 -6.40 24.68 9.75
N TYR A 480 -5.77 25.85 9.61
CA TYR A 480 -5.54 26.82 10.66
C TYR A 480 -6.44 28.04 10.41
N PRO A 481 -7.27 28.46 11.38
CA PRO A 481 -8.18 29.60 11.21
C PRO A 481 -7.48 30.92 10.86
N ASP A 482 -6.24 31.09 11.31
CA ASP A 482 -5.39 32.26 11.11
C ASP A 482 -4.45 32.14 9.91
N ASP A 483 -4.56 31.08 9.12
CA ASP A 483 -3.75 30.85 7.92
C ASP A 483 -4.64 30.40 6.75
N PRO A 484 -5.06 31.32 5.87
CA PRO A 484 -5.91 31.00 4.72
C PRO A 484 -5.22 30.12 3.68
N THR A 485 -3.88 29.98 3.76
CA THR A 485 -3.10 29.14 2.86
C THR A 485 -3.05 27.68 3.30
N SER A 486 -3.52 27.36 4.52
CA SER A 486 -3.52 26.02 5.09
C SER A 486 -4.57 25.07 4.47
N GLY A 487 -4.41 23.77 4.74
CA GLY A 487 -5.27 22.70 4.24
C GLY A 487 -4.75 22.04 2.96
N PRO A 488 -5.30 20.88 2.59
CA PRO A 488 -4.68 20.01 1.59
C PRO A 488 -4.96 20.43 0.14
N LEU A 489 -5.99 21.25 -0.09
CA LEU A 489 -6.39 21.70 -1.42
C LEU A 489 -5.56 22.89 -1.88
N ARG A 490 -5.11 22.84 -3.13
CA ARG A 490 -4.38 23.90 -3.79
C ARG A 490 -5.19 25.19 -3.76
N LYS A 491 -4.56 26.26 -3.28
CA LYS A 491 -5.14 27.60 -3.19
C LYS A 491 -4.91 28.38 -4.48
N SER A 492 -5.74 29.41 -4.71
CA SER A 492 -5.57 30.34 -5.83
C SER A 492 -4.21 31.03 -5.77
N SER A 493 -3.69 31.47 -6.93
CA SER A 493 -2.44 32.23 -7.01
C SER A 493 -2.42 33.47 -6.11
N SER A 494 -3.54 34.20 -6.00
CA SER A 494 -3.66 35.39 -5.14
C SER A 494 -3.43 35.10 -3.65
N ALA A 495 -3.81 33.91 -3.16
CA ALA A 495 -3.61 33.51 -1.77
C ALA A 495 -2.15 33.09 -1.49
N ARG A 496 -1.40 32.65 -2.50
CA ARG A 496 -0.04 32.09 -2.36
C ARG A 496 1.07 33.13 -2.19
N TYR A 497 0.82 34.39 -2.58
CA TYR A 497 1.82 35.47 -2.55
C TYR A 497 1.66 36.45 -1.37
N SER A 498 0.57 36.38 -0.60
CA SER A 498 0.13 37.53 0.22
C SER A 498 0.21 37.34 1.75
N TYR A 499 0.86 36.29 2.27
CA TYR A 499 0.91 36.07 3.74
C TYR A 499 2.30 35.64 4.24
N ASN A 500 2.81 36.37 5.23
CA ASN A 500 3.94 35.94 6.05
C ASN A 500 3.49 34.87 7.03
N VAL A 501 3.44 33.62 6.58
CA VAL A 501 3.21 32.47 7.47
C VAL A 501 4.55 32.07 8.11
N SER A 502 4.60 32.04 9.43
CA SER A 502 5.74 31.56 10.21
C SER A 502 5.75 30.04 10.30
N GLU A 503 6.92 29.47 10.62
CA GLU A 503 7.02 28.08 11.09
C GLU A 503 6.01 27.83 12.23
N LYS A 504 5.39 26.64 12.22
CA LYS A 504 4.38 26.26 13.21
C LYS A 504 5.05 25.65 14.42
N TYR A 505 4.67 26.12 15.61
CA TYR A 505 5.12 25.58 16.88
C TYR A 505 3.95 25.02 17.67
N VAL A 506 4.24 24.40 18.82
CA VAL A 506 3.26 23.80 19.73
C VAL A 506 2.05 24.72 20.02
N ARG A 507 2.29 26.02 20.20
CA ARG A 507 1.23 27.00 20.46
C ARG A 507 0.21 27.12 19.33
N ASP A 508 0.64 26.92 18.09
CA ASP A 508 -0.18 27.08 16.89
C ASP A 508 -1.08 25.86 16.67
N ASP A 509 -0.61 24.68 17.05
CA ASP A 509 -1.34 23.41 16.86
C ASP A 509 -2.64 23.34 17.67
N SER A 510 -2.73 24.09 18.77
CA SER A 510 -3.97 24.23 19.54
C SER A 510 -5.17 24.76 18.72
N LYS A 511 -4.90 25.47 17.62
CA LYS A 511 -5.91 26.02 16.71
C LYS A 511 -6.16 25.12 15.50
N ALA A 512 -5.27 24.16 15.24
CA ALA A 512 -5.29 23.35 14.03
C ALA A 512 -6.49 22.41 14.03
N LYS A 513 -7.16 22.32 12.88
CA LYS A 513 -8.23 21.35 12.65
C LYS A 513 -7.81 20.40 11.54
N LEU A 514 -8.03 19.10 11.78
CA LEU A 514 -7.83 18.11 10.74
C LEU A 514 -8.88 18.30 9.62
N SER A 515 -8.41 18.57 8.41
CA SER A 515 -9.25 18.74 7.22
C SER A 515 -10.15 17.53 6.97
N ASN A 516 -11.32 17.74 6.37
CA ASN A 516 -12.15 16.65 5.89
C ASN A 516 -11.63 16.18 4.51
N PRO A 517 -11.19 14.92 4.35
CA PRO A 517 -10.66 14.44 3.06
C PRO A 517 -11.76 14.22 2.01
N SER A 518 -13.03 14.56 2.29
CA SER A 518 -14.14 14.42 1.35
C SER A 518 -13.93 15.15 0.03
N ALA A 519 -13.29 16.33 0.06
CA ALA A 519 -12.95 17.09 -1.14
C ALA A 519 -11.83 16.43 -1.97
N LEU A 520 -11.02 15.56 -1.36
CA LEU A 520 -9.95 14.81 -2.01
C LEU A 520 -10.42 13.45 -2.55
N ARG A 521 -11.72 13.11 -2.42
CA ARG A 521 -12.27 11.85 -2.94
C ARG A 521 -11.97 11.74 -4.44
N GLY A 522 -11.30 10.65 -4.83
CA GLY A 522 -10.83 10.44 -6.20
C GLY A 522 -9.34 10.73 -6.40
N HIS A 523 -8.72 11.52 -5.52
CA HIS A 523 -7.27 11.81 -5.53
C HIS A 523 -6.56 11.23 -4.29
N PHE A 524 -7.25 11.11 -3.16
CA PHE A 524 -6.75 10.50 -1.92
C PHE A 524 -7.67 9.34 -1.49
N PHE A 525 -7.20 8.11 -1.67
CA PHE A 525 -7.96 6.89 -1.37
C PHE A 525 -7.05 5.73 -0.94
N PRO A 526 -6.21 5.90 0.11
CA PRO A 526 -5.25 4.87 0.53
C PRO A 526 -5.89 3.54 0.95
N PHE A 527 -7.16 3.56 1.37
CA PHE A 527 -7.95 2.36 1.72
C PHE A 527 -8.96 1.96 0.64
N GLY A 528 -8.84 2.51 -0.57
CA GLY A 528 -9.83 2.38 -1.63
C GLY A 528 -11.12 3.14 -1.31
N GLY A 529 -12.25 2.66 -1.85
CA GLY A 529 -13.55 3.31 -1.69
C GLY A 529 -14.72 2.45 -2.16
N GLY A 530 -15.93 2.90 -1.80
CA GLY A 530 -17.17 2.19 -2.10
C GLY A 530 -17.34 0.92 -1.26
N ALA A 531 -18.06 -0.05 -1.83
CA ALA A 531 -18.32 -1.36 -1.19
C ALA A 531 -17.05 -2.18 -0.90
N TRP A 532 -15.93 -1.87 -1.56
CA TRP A 532 -14.65 -2.57 -1.43
C TRP A 532 -13.59 -1.74 -0.72
N ARG A 533 -14.01 -0.77 0.10
CA ARG A 533 -13.11 -0.10 1.03
C ARG A 533 -12.55 -1.12 2.03
N CYS A 534 -11.25 -1.00 2.34
CA CYS A 534 -10.53 -1.88 3.26
C CYS A 534 -11.32 -2.06 4.58
N PRO A 535 -11.70 -3.29 4.96
CA PRO A 535 -12.41 -3.51 6.21
C PRO A 535 -11.50 -3.36 7.44
N GLY A 536 -10.18 -3.55 7.29
CA GLY A 536 -9.18 -3.42 8.36
C GLY A 536 -8.64 -2.01 8.57
N GLU A 537 -9.28 -0.95 8.05
CA GLU A 537 -8.78 0.42 8.15
C GLU A 537 -8.57 0.89 9.59
N THR A 538 -9.51 0.58 10.50
CA THR A 538 -9.40 0.97 11.91
C THR A 538 -8.23 0.27 12.60
N LEU A 539 -8.07 -1.04 12.37
CA LEU A 539 -6.91 -1.80 12.86
C LEU A 539 -5.60 -1.20 12.33
N ALA A 540 -5.50 -0.98 11.02
CA ALA A 540 -4.30 -0.42 10.41
C ALA A 540 -3.95 0.97 10.98
N LYS A 541 -4.94 1.86 11.11
CA LYS A 541 -4.76 3.18 11.70
C LYS A 541 -4.24 3.07 13.14
N ASN A 542 -4.88 2.25 13.97
CA ASN A 542 -4.50 2.10 15.37
C ASN A 542 -3.09 1.49 15.50
N THR A 543 -2.75 0.45 14.73
CA THR A 543 -1.41 -0.13 14.69
C THR A 543 -0.34 0.94 14.36
N ILE A 544 -0.59 1.77 13.34
CA ILE A 544 0.36 2.83 12.94
C ILE A 544 0.52 3.88 14.05
N LEU A 545 -0.59 4.42 14.56
CA LEU A 545 -0.57 5.49 15.55
C LEU A 545 0.03 5.03 16.88
N VAL A 546 -0.37 3.85 17.37
CA VAL A 546 0.17 3.26 18.61
C VAL A 546 1.67 2.97 18.46
N SER A 547 2.11 2.45 17.31
CA SER A 547 3.55 2.21 17.08
C SER A 547 4.37 3.48 17.15
N VAL A 548 3.91 4.55 16.50
CA VAL A 548 4.58 5.85 16.52
C VAL A 548 4.57 6.43 17.92
N PHE A 549 3.42 6.38 18.62
CA PHE A 549 3.30 6.85 20.00
C PHE A 549 4.30 6.16 20.93
N LEU A 550 4.35 4.82 20.94
CA LEU A 550 5.25 4.08 21.81
C LEU A 550 6.72 4.38 21.52
N ILE A 551 7.11 4.50 20.24
CA ILE A 551 8.49 4.87 19.89
C ILE A 551 8.83 6.28 20.36
N LEU A 552 7.93 7.25 20.17
CA LEU A 552 8.15 8.63 20.60
C LEU A 552 8.13 8.78 22.12
N ARG A 553 7.33 7.98 22.82
CA ARG A 553 7.19 7.97 24.29
C ARG A 553 8.38 7.29 24.96
N ASP A 554 8.81 6.15 24.47
CA ASP A 554 9.75 5.29 25.18
C ASP A 554 11.22 5.56 24.81
N PHE A 555 11.48 6.19 23.65
CA PHE A 555 12.84 6.33 23.12
C PHE A 555 13.19 7.73 22.63
N ASP A 556 14.45 8.10 22.87
CA ASP A 556 15.14 9.14 22.11
C ASP A 556 15.92 8.45 21.00
N VAL A 557 15.55 8.77 19.76
CA VAL A 557 16.13 8.20 18.55
C VAL A 557 16.76 9.32 17.73
N GLU A 558 18.05 9.21 17.44
CA GLU A 558 18.81 10.14 16.64
C GLU A 558 19.29 9.45 15.36
N ILE A 559 18.89 9.98 14.20
CA ILE A 559 19.41 9.52 12.91
C ILE A 559 20.85 10.02 12.75
N LEU A 560 21.79 9.09 12.51
CA LEU A 560 23.22 9.42 12.46
C LEU A 560 23.57 10.33 11.27
N ASP A 561 22.92 10.11 10.12
CA ASP A 561 23.01 10.99 8.94
C ASP A 561 21.59 11.38 8.49
N LYS A 562 21.11 12.53 8.98
CA LYS A 562 19.79 13.06 8.59
C LYS A 562 19.69 13.40 7.11
N ALA A 563 20.80 13.83 6.49
CA ALA A 563 20.80 14.21 5.09
C ALA A 563 20.66 13.00 4.16
N ASP A 564 21.26 11.86 4.53
CA ASP A 564 21.03 10.60 3.82
C ASP A 564 19.66 9.97 4.15
N GLY A 565 19.24 10.01 5.42
CA GLY A 565 17.91 9.55 5.83
C GLY A 565 16.77 10.26 5.09
N ALA A 566 16.90 11.58 4.85
CA ALA A 566 15.93 12.37 4.08
C ALA A 566 15.84 11.98 2.59
N LYS A 567 16.84 11.27 2.05
CA LYS A 567 16.85 10.76 0.67
C LYS A 567 16.17 9.40 0.54
N ALA A 568 15.79 8.76 1.64
CA ALA A 568 15.09 7.48 1.63
C ALA A 568 13.85 7.55 0.74
N ARG A 569 13.68 6.52 -0.09
CA ARG A 569 12.50 6.35 -0.96
C ARG A 569 11.92 4.95 -0.79
N SER A 570 10.75 4.75 -1.37
CA SER A 570 10.12 3.43 -1.52
C SER A 570 9.81 3.16 -3.00
N HIS A 571 9.84 1.90 -3.40
CA HIS A 571 9.52 1.47 -4.76
C HIS A 571 8.03 1.13 -4.95
N HIS A 572 7.16 1.83 -4.21
CA HIS A 572 5.73 1.53 -4.10
C HIS A 572 4.95 1.84 -5.39
N ARG A 573 5.48 2.72 -6.25
CA ARG A 573 4.84 3.21 -7.48
C ARG A 573 4.90 2.22 -8.66
N ALA A 574 5.48 1.03 -8.46
CA ALA A 574 5.41 -0.07 -9.42
C ALA A 574 4.00 -0.70 -9.44
N MET A 575 3.61 -1.28 -10.58
CA MET A 575 2.32 -1.98 -10.75
C MET A 575 2.55 -3.47 -11.06
N PRO A 576 1.65 -4.38 -10.65
CA PRO A 576 0.42 -4.10 -9.90
C PRO A 576 0.69 -3.73 -8.43
N PHE A 577 1.84 -4.13 -7.88
CA PHE A 577 2.26 -3.81 -6.52
C PHE A 577 3.76 -3.53 -6.47
N GLY A 578 4.13 -2.45 -5.79
CA GLY A 578 5.51 -2.10 -5.46
C GLY A 578 5.86 -2.42 -4.01
N SER A 579 7.10 -2.12 -3.62
CA SER A 579 7.55 -2.24 -2.23
C SER A 579 7.41 -0.91 -1.50
N HIS A 580 6.81 -0.92 -0.31
CA HIS A 580 6.73 0.25 0.58
C HIS A 580 7.93 0.34 1.54
N ALA A 581 8.87 -0.60 1.49
CA ALA A 581 10.07 -0.58 2.32
C ALA A 581 10.98 0.62 1.99
N PHE A 582 11.88 0.93 2.93
CA PHE A 582 12.96 1.87 2.65
C PHE A 582 13.92 1.26 1.63
N ASP A 583 14.39 2.09 0.70
CA ASP A 583 15.37 1.70 -0.33
C ASP A 583 16.82 1.66 0.20
N ARG A 584 17.02 2.04 1.46
CA ARG A 584 18.32 2.14 2.12
C ARG A 584 18.23 1.86 3.61
N GLU A 585 19.38 1.51 4.18
CA GLU A 585 19.55 1.41 5.63
C GLU A 585 19.66 2.81 6.24
N ILE A 586 19.05 3.00 7.40
CA ILE A 586 19.10 4.27 8.13
C ILE A 586 19.65 3.99 9.53
N PRO A 587 20.97 4.20 9.74
CA PRO A 587 21.58 4.02 11.04
C PRO A 587 21.06 5.04 12.06
N VAL A 588 20.74 4.57 13.26
CA VAL A 588 20.25 5.40 14.36
C VAL A 588 20.98 5.11 15.66
N ARG A 589 21.08 6.13 16.50
CA ARG A 589 21.41 6.01 17.91
C ARG A 589 20.12 6.05 18.72
N ILE A 590 19.88 5.05 19.56
CA ILE A 590 18.65 4.91 20.34
C ILE A 590 18.98 4.74 21.83
N ARG A 591 18.20 5.38 22.70
CA ARG A 591 18.25 5.18 24.15
C ARG A 591 16.84 5.30 24.75
N PRO A 592 16.54 4.63 25.87
CA PRO A 592 15.30 4.87 26.61
C PRO A 592 15.18 6.34 27.01
N ARG A 593 13.96 6.89 27.00
CA ARG A 593 13.68 8.22 27.55
C ARG A 593 13.69 8.18 29.07
N CYS A 594 14.17 9.27 29.67
CA CYS A 594 14.23 9.46 31.11
C CYS A 594 13.01 10.26 31.60
#